data_AF-A0A381KNV0-F1
#
_entry.id   AF-A0A381KNV0-F1
#
_cell.length_a   1.000
_cell.length_b   1.000
_cell.length_c   1.000
_cell.angle_alpha   90.00
_cell.angle_beta   90.00
_cell.angle_gamma   90.00
#
_symmetry.space_group_name_H-M   'P 1'
#
loop_
_entity.id
_entity.type
_entity.pdbx_description
1 polymer ?
#
loop_
_entity_poly.entity_id
_entity_poly.type
_entity_poly.pdbx_seq_one_letter_code
_entity_poly.pdbx_strand_id
1 'polypeptide(L)'
;MYVTMFMNIVNVTLGYILIYGIDLNPLGINLQTPSYGITGAAISIAIARIIGCIVIIRALFKGNEFISMGKIFPFKIDVETQKSIFNIGIPAGVEQLLFNAGKLIVQVFIVTMGTSAIASNAIGMSIASIINVIGNALALSATTLVGQYIGRGDIKELRVLYYI
;
A
#
# COMPACT_ATOMS: atom_id res chain seq x y z
N MET A 1 -3.97 -9.36 7.14
CA MET A 1 -3.70 -8.22 8.08
C MET A 1 -2.48 -8.44 8.97
N TYR A 2 -2.33 -9.59 9.65
CA TYR A 2 -1.16 -9.87 10.51
C TYR A 2 0.20 -9.65 9.82
N VAL A 3 0.35 -10.11 8.57
CA VAL A 3 1.59 -9.94 7.80
C VAL A 3 1.91 -8.46 7.53
N THR A 4 0.90 -7.67 7.18
CA THR A 4 1.04 -6.23 6.94
C THR A 4 1.40 -5.48 8.22
N MET A 5 0.83 -5.87 9.36
CA MET A 5 1.13 -5.26 10.66
C MET A 5 2.58 -5.55 11.08
N PHE A 6 3.01 -6.81 10.96
CA PHE A 6 4.41 -7.21 11.18
C PHE A 6 5.38 -6.44 10.28
N MET A 7 5.07 -6.33 8.98
CA MET A 7 5.88 -5.58 8.02
C MET A 7 6.03 -4.09 8.41
N ASN A 8 4.96 -3.46 8.90
CA ASN A 8 5.01 -2.06 9.32
C ASN A 8 5.84 -1.87 10.59
N ILE A 9 5.73 -2.79 11.55
CA ILE A 9 6.59 -2.79 12.76
C ILE A 9 8.06 -2.88 12.35
N VAL A 10 8.39 -3.86 11.50
CA VAL A 10 9.75 -4.04 10.95
C VAL A 10 10.22 -2.77 10.24
N ASN A 11 9.38 -2.14 9.42
CA ASN A 11 9.72 -0.89 8.72
C ASN A 11 10.01 0.27 9.69
N VAL A 12 9.19 0.45 10.73
CA VAL A 12 9.39 1.52 11.73
C VAL A 12 10.64 1.28 12.55
N THR A 13 10.87 0.04 13.01
CA THR A 13 12.03 -0.32 13.82
C THR A 13 13.34 -0.20 13.03
N LEU A 14 13.42 -0.81 11.84
CA LEU A 14 14.60 -0.65 10.98
C LEU A 14 14.77 0.80 10.52
N GLY A 15 13.66 1.47 10.16
CA GLY A 15 13.67 2.87 9.73
C GLY A 15 14.32 3.77 10.78
N TYR A 16 13.87 3.68 12.03
CA TYR A 16 14.45 4.45 13.12
C TYR A 16 15.96 4.17 13.29
N ILE A 17 16.34 2.89 13.26
CA ILE A 17 17.73 2.45 13.43
C ILE A 17 18.64 2.95 12.29
N LEU A 18 18.22 2.86 11.03
CA LEU A 18 19.04 3.21 9.87
C LEU A 18 19.03 4.71 9.56
N ILE A 19 17.96 5.44 9.91
CA ILE A 19 17.87 6.89 9.71
C ILE A 19 18.79 7.63 10.67
N TYR A 20 18.67 7.34 11.98
CA TYR A 20 19.42 8.04 13.01
C TYR A 20 20.83 7.46 13.21
N GLY A 21 21.09 6.24 12.74
CA GLY A 21 22.29 5.49 13.10
C GLY A 21 22.18 4.94 14.53
N ILE A 22 23.00 3.94 14.84
CA ILE A 22 23.07 3.38 16.20
C ILE A 22 24.29 3.99 16.89
N ASP A 23 24.05 4.83 17.89
CA ASP A 23 25.05 5.17 18.92
C ASP A 23 24.71 4.50 20.26
N LEU A 24 24.08 3.31 20.19
CA LEU A 24 23.77 2.54 21.39
C LEU A 24 24.94 1.62 21.74
N ASN A 25 25.58 1.95 22.85
CA ASN A 25 26.53 1.12 23.58
C ASN A 25 25.85 0.49 24.82
N PRO A 26 24.99 -0.56 24.69
CA PRO A 26 24.46 -1.25 25.85
C PRO A 26 25.30 -2.49 26.21
N LEU A 27 26.20 -2.97 25.33
CA LEU A 27 26.86 -4.28 25.51
C LEU A 27 28.26 -4.42 24.85
N GLY A 28 29.07 -3.35 24.78
CA GLY A 28 30.51 -3.47 24.45
C GLY A 28 30.87 -3.80 22.99
N ILE A 29 29.92 -3.67 22.06
CA ILE A 29 30.14 -3.82 20.62
C ILE A 29 30.07 -2.42 20.00
N ASN A 30 31.21 -1.81 19.67
CA ASN A 30 31.26 -0.51 19.01
C ASN A 30 30.84 -0.66 17.54
N LEU A 31 29.54 -0.62 17.27
CA LEU A 31 29.00 -0.58 15.92
C LEU A 31 28.61 0.86 15.58
N GLN A 32 29.60 1.69 15.24
CA GLN A 32 29.37 3.00 14.65
C GLN A 32 28.90 2.81 13.21
N THR A 33 27.58 2.72 13.01
CA THR A 33 27.01 2.81 11.67
C THR A 33 26.76 4.27 11.33
N PRO A 34 27.27 4.76 10.18
CA PRO A 34 27.00 6.13 9.77
C PRO A 34 25.49 6.36 9.63
N SER A 35 25.01 7.53 10.06
CA SER A 35 23.61 7.92 9.86
C SER A 35 23.32 7.98 8.36
N TYR A 36 22.57 7.02 7.82
CA TYR A 36 22.25 6.98 6.41
C TYR A 36 21.10 7.95 6.05
N GLY A 37 20.49 8.60 7.04
CA GLY A 37 19.45 9.62 6.83
C GLY A 37 18.33 9.12 5.90
N ILE A 38 18.15 9.80 4.77
CA ILE A 38 17.13 9.48 3.76
C ILE A 38 17.42 8.12 3.08
N THR A 39 18.69 7.79 2.85
CA THR A 39 19.09 6.49 2.28
C THR A 39 18.77 5.35 3.26
N GLY A 40 18.90 5.60 4.56
CA GLY A 40 18.53 4.66 5.61
C GLY A 40 17.02 4.38 5.66
N ALA A 41 16.21 5.42 5.45
CA ALA A 41 14.76 5.28 5.29
C ALA A 41 14.41 4.39 4.08
N ALA A 42 15.04 4.63 2.93
CA ALA A 42 14.80 3.86 1.71
C ALA A 42 15.17 2.37 1.87
N ILE A 43 16.34 2.08 2.45
CA ILE A 43 16.80 0.70 2.69
C ILE A 43 15.86 -0.05 3.64
N SER A 44 15.40 0.62 4.70
CA SER A 44 14.48 0.04 5.68
C SER A 44 13.16 -0.37 5.04
N ILE A 45 12.60 0.51 4.18
CA ILE A 45 11.38 0.23 3.43
C ILE A 45 11.59 -0.97 2.49
N ALA A 46 12.72 -1.02 1.78
CA ALA A 46 13.03 -2.12 0.87
C ALA A 46 13.14 -3.47 1.61
N ILE A 47 13.86 -3.51 2.73
CA ILE A 47 14.01 -4.72 3.55
C ILE A 47 12.66 -5.17 4.11
N ALA A 48 11.87 -4.26 4.67
CA ALA A 48 10.54 -4.58 5.19
C ALA A 48 9.65 -5.18 4.09
N ARG A 49 9.69 -4.62 2.87
CA ARG A 49 8.93 -5.14 1.71
C ARG A 49 9.38 -6.53 1.29
N ILE A 50 10.69 -6.80 1.28
CA ILE A 50 11.23 -8.14 0.96
C ILE A 50 10.76 -9.16 2.00
N ILE A 51 10.84 -8.83 3.29
CA ILE A 51 10.35 -9.69 4.38
C ILE A 51 8.85 -9.95 4.23
N GLY A 52 8.06 -8.91 3.97
CA GLY A 52 6.62 -9.04 3.71
C GLY A 52 6.32 -9.98 2.53
N CYS A 53 7.07 -9.86 1.44
CA CYS A 53 6.96 -10.73 0.26
C CYS A 53 7.23 -12.20 0.63
N ILE A 54 8.32 -12.47 1.34
CA ILE A 54 8.69 -13.82 1.78
C ILE A 54 7.60 -14.43 2.67
N VAL A 55 7.04 -13.65 3.61
CA VAL A 55 5.98 -14.12 4.52
C VAL A 55 4.69 -14.41 3.76
N ILE A 56 4.28 -13.56 2.81
CA ILE A 56 3.09 -13.79 1.97
C ILE A 56 3.26 -15.05 1.11
N ILE A 57 4.42 -15.20 0.46
CA ILE A 57 4.72 -16.36 -0.36
C ILE A 57 4.66 -17.64 0.48
N ARG A 58 5.26 -17.64 1.68
CA ARG A 58 5.16 -18.78 2.60
C ARG A 58 3.73 -19.05 3.06
N ALA A 59 2.96 -18.03 3.39
CA ALA A 59 1.56 -18.18 3.77
C ALA A 59 0.71 -18.76 2.63
N LEU A 60 0.98 -18.35 1.39
CA LEU A 60 0.33 -18.85 0.19
C LEU A 60 0.63 -20.34 -0.05
N PHE A 61 1.89 -20.76 0.14
CA PHE A 61 2.30 -22.17 -0.01
C PHE A 61 1.88 -23.08 1.14
N LYS A 62 1.70 -22.52 2.36
CA LYS A 62 1.31 -23.32 3.53
C LYS A 62 -0.16 -23.76 3.51
N GLY A 63 -0.98 -23.18 2.62
CA GLY A 63 -2.33 -23.67 2.29
C GLY A 63 -3.25 -23.85 3.49
N ASN A 64 -3.89 -22.78 3.95
CA ASN A 64 -5.09 -22.92 4.80
C ASN A 64 -6.33 -23.06 3.90
N GLU A 65 -7.30 -23.85 4.36
CA GLU A 65 -8.50 -24.46 3.73
C GLU A 65 -9.24 -23.76 2.57
N PHE A 66 -8.96 -22.50 2.24
CA PHE A 66 -9.64 -21.72 1.20
C PHE A 66 -8.80 -21.42 -0.04
N ILE A 67 -7.47 -21.57 0.01
CA ILE A 67 -6.57 -21.36 -1.14
C ILE A 67 -5.64 -22.56 -1.26
N SER A 68 -6.14 -23.63 -1.89
CA SER A 68 -5.29 -24.71 -2.37
C SER A 68 -4.77 -24.31 -3.75
N MET A 69 -3.60 -23.68 -3.81
CA MET A 69 -2.84 -23.65 -5.06
C MET A 69 -2.38 -25.09 -5.33
N GLY A 70 -3.26 -25.86 -6.00
CA GLY A 70 -2.81 -27.00 -6.78
C GLY A 70 -1.69 -26.52 -7.68
N LYS A 71 -0.57 -27.27 -7.66
CA LYS A 71 0.66 -27.09 -8.46
C LYS A 71 0.65 -25.87 -9.39
N ILE A 72 1.53 -24.90 -9.13
CA ILE A 72 1.82 -23.67 -9.91
C ILE A 72 1.99 -23.91 -11.43
N PHE A 73 2.11 -25.17 -11.84
CA PHE A 73 2.19 -25.65 -13.21
C PHE A 73 0.95 -26.49 -13.50
N PRO A 74 -0.01 -26.00 -14.30
CA PRO A 74 0.24 -25.28 -15.54
C PRO A 74 -0.33 -23.85 -15.54
N PHE A 75 0.53 -22.88 -15.83
CA PHE A 75 0.14 -21.51 -16.16
C PHE A 75 -0.67 -21.51 -17.48
N LYS A 76 -1.98 -21.78 -17.41
CA LYS A 76 -2.88 -21.60 -18.55
C LYS A 76 -3.22 -20.12 -18.64
N ILE A 77 -2.63 -19.46 -19.64
CA ILE A 77 -3.00 -18.10 -20.01
C ILE A 77 -4.41 -18.15 -20.60
N ASP A 78 -5.39 -17.80 -19.79
CA ASP A 78 -6.75 -17.59 -20.25
C ASP A 78 -6.89 -16.16 -20.79
N VAL A 79 -6.87 -16.03 -22.12
CA VAL A 79 -6.87 -14.74 -22.81
C VAL A 79 -8.16 -13.95 -22.52
N GLU A 80 -9.28 -14.64 -22.28
CA GLU A 80 -10.55 -14.02 -21.95
C GLU A 80 -10.52 -13.34 -20.57
N THR A 81 -10.01 -14.05 -19.56
CA THR A 81 -9.82 -13.52 -18.20
C THR A 81 -8.81 -12.37 -18.20
N GLN A 82 -7.69 -12.51 -18.91
CA GLN A 82 -6.70 -11.44 -19.02
C GLN A 82 -7.29 -10.19 -19.69
N LYS A 83 -8.04 -10.35 -20.78
CA LYS A 83 -8.67 -9.24 -21.49
C LYS A 83 -9.67 -8.51 -20.59
N SER A 84 -10.44 -9.22 -19.77
CA SER A 84 -11.35 -8.63 -18.78
C SER A 84 -10.58 -7.80 -17.73
N ILE A 85 -9.48 -8.32 -17.20
CA ILE A 85 -8.61 -7.60 -16.26
C ILE A 85 -8.04 -6.33 -16.90
N PHE A 86 -7.53 -6.40 -18.14
CA PHE A 86 -7.02 -5.23 -18.85
C PHE A 86 -8.12 -4.21 -19.14
N ASN A 87 -9.33 -4.65 -19.46
CA ASN A 87 -10.44 -3.74 -19.77
C ASN A 87 -10.90 -2.92 -18.55
N ILE A 88 -10.66 -3.41 -17.33
CA ILE A 88 -10.93 -2.68 -16.07
C ILE A 88 -9.66 -1.92 -15.63
N GLY A 89 -8.50 -2.57 -15.72
CA GLY A 89 -7.23 -2.06 -15.23
C GLY A 89 -6.68 -0.88 -16.04
N ILE A 90 -6.82 -0.90 -17.38
CA ILE A 90 -6.36 0.20 -18.23
C ILE A 90 -7.13 1.50 -17.93
N PRO A 91 -8.47 1.55 -17.96
CA PRO A 91 -9.19 2.79 -17.68
C PRO A 91 -8.96 3.27 -16.24
N ALA A 92 -8.95 2.37 -15.25
CA ALA A 92 -8.63 2.74 -13.86
C ALA A 92 -7.20 3.30 -13.72
N GLY A 93 -6.24 2.72 -14.45
CA GLY A 93 -4.86 3.21 -14.49
C GLY A 93 -4.76 4.59 -15.13
N VAL A 94 -5.43 4.81 -16.26
CA VAL A 94 -5.48 6.12 -16.95
C VAL A 94 -6.11 7.18 -16.05
N GLU A 95 -7.21 6.86 -15.37
CA GLU A 95 -7.84 7.76 -14.39
C GLU A 95 -6.87 8.16 -13.28
N GLN A 96 -6.19 7.19 -12.66
CA GLN A 96 -5.20 7.46 -11.63
C GLN A 96 -4.01 8.30 -12.14
N LEU A 97 -3.55 8.03 -13.37
CA LEU A 97 -2.48 8.82 -13.99
C LEU A 97 -2.92 10.28 -14.18
N LEU A 98 -4.11 10.50 -14.73
CA LEU A 98 -4.66 11.84 -14.92
C LEU A 98 -4.85 12.57 -13.59
N PHE A 99 -5.33 11.88 -12.56
CA PHE A 99 -5.52 12.47 -11.23
C PHE A 99 -4.19 12.88 -10.58
N ASN A 100 -3.17 12.02 -10.65
CA ASN A 100 -1.83 12.35 -10.14
C ASN A 100 -1.15 13.44 -10.97
N ALA A 101 -1.30 13.44 -12.29
CA ALA A 101 -0.79 14.50 -13.16
C ALA A 101 -1.46 15.85 -12.83
N GLY A 102 -2.78 15.88 -12.65
CA GLY A 102 -3.51 17.08 -12.23
C GLY A 102 -3.01 17.62 -10.89
N LYS A 103 -2.81 16.73 -9.90
CA LYS A 103 -2.22 17.11 -8.60
C LYS A 103 -0.82 17.72 -8.76
N LEU A 104 0.02 17.15 -9.62
CA LEU A 104 1.36 17.71 -9.89
C LEU A 104 1.29 19.10 -10.52
N ILE A 105 0.38 19.31 -11.48
CA ILE A 105 0.19 20.63 -12.11
C ILE A 105 -0.21 21.66 -11.05
N VAL A 106 -1.21 21.35 -10.22
CA VAL A 106 -1.63 22.23 -9.11
C VAL A 106 -0.46 22.50 -8.15
N GLN A 107 0.31 21.47 -7.80
CA GLN A 107 1.49 21.62 -6.94
C GLN A 107 2.53 22.57 -7.54
N VAL A 108 2.79 22.49 -8.86
CA VAL A 108 3.73 23.39 -9.55
C VAL A 108 3.24 24.84 -9.48
N PHE A 109 1.93 25.09 -9.67
CA PHE A 109 1.37 26.44 -9.50
C PHE A 109 1.53 26.96 -8.08
N ILE A 110 1.32 26.12 -7.06
CA ILE A 110 1.48 26.54 -5.66
C ILE A 110 2.93 26.91 -5.35
N VAL A 111 3.90 26.19 -5.93
CA VAL A 111 5.32 26.46 -5.72
C VAL A 111 5.73 27.85 -6.21
N THR A 112 5.12 28.37 -7.27
CA THR A 112 5.43 29.72 -7.78
C THR A 112 4.88 30.84 -6.90
N MET A 113 3.94 30.55 -5.98
CA MET A 113 3.31 31.52 -5.08
C MET A 113 4.15 31.83 -3.83
N GLY A 114 5.33 31.22 -3.69
CA GLY A 114 6.27 31.47 -2.59
C GLY A 114 6.15 30.48 -1.42
N THR A 115 7.10 30.57 -0.50
CA THR A 115 7.31 29.59 0.59
C THR A 115 6.13 29.48 1.55
N SER A 116 5.43 30.59 1.84
CA SER A 116 4.25 30.57 2.72
C SER A 116 3.10 29.76 2.11
N ALA A 117 2.89 29.82 0.79
CA ALA A 117 1.85 29.05 0.11
C ALA A 117 2.18 27.55 0.12
N ILE A 118 3.45 27.20 -0.08
CA ILE A 118 3.92 25.81 -0.02
C ILE A 118 3.72 25.22 1.39
N ALA A 119 4.08 25.97 2.43
CA ALA A 119 3.93 25.54 3.82
C ALA A 119 2.45 25.31 4.18
N SER A 120 1.57 26.26 3.83
CA SER A 120 0.12 26.12 4.03
C SER A 120 -0.46 24.92 3.27
N ASN A 121 -0.03 24.69 2.03
CA ASN A 121 -0.48 23.55 1.24
C ASN A 121 -0.02 22.21 1.84
N ALA A 122 1.21 22.12 2.38
CA ALA A 122 1.70 20.92 3.03
C ALA A 122 0.88 20.57 4.29
N ILE A 123 0.54 21.57 5.10
CA ILE A 123 -0.32 21.39 6.28
C ILE A 123 -1.74 20.98 5.85
N GLY A 124 -2.32 21.70 4.89
CA GLY A 124 -3.65 21.40 4.37
C GLY A 124 -3.75 19.98 3.78
N MET A 125 -2.76 19.57 3.00
CA MET A 125 -2.64 18.21 2.47
C MET A 125 -2.55 17.17 3.57
N SER A 126 -1.80 17.44 4.63
CA SER A 126 -1.66 16.50 5.76
C SER A 126 -3.01 16.26 6.46
N ILE A 127 -3.79 17.32 6.69
CA ILE A 127 -5.14 17.22 7.27
C ILE A 127 -6.08 16.50 6.30
N ALA A 128 -6.06 16.88 5.01
CA ALA A 128 -6.88 16.26 3.98
C ALA A 128 -6.57 14.77 3.80
N SER A 129 -5.31 14.35 3.98
CA SER A 129 -4.90 12.95 3.94
C SER A 129 -5.57 12.12 5.02
N ILE A 130 -5.74 12.65 6.24
CA ILE A 130 -6.42 11.92 7.33
C ILE A 130 -7.86 11.61 6.94
N ILE A 131 -8.59 12.61 6.41
CA ILE A 131 -9.99 12.44 5.97
C ILE A 131 -10.06 11.46 4.80
N ASN A 132 -9.15 11.58 3.84
CA ASN A 132 -9.08 10.67 2.68
C ASN A 132 -8.82 9.22 3.11
N VAL A 133 -7.96 8.97 4.10
CA VAL A 133 -7.67 7.60 4.57
C VAL A 133 -8.93 6.90 5.06
N ILE A 134 -9.79 7.59 5.82
CA ILE A 134 -11.05 7.03 6.31
C ILE A 134 -11.99 6.69 5.14
N GLY A 135 -12.18 7.63 4.21
CA GLY A 135 -13.01 7.41 3.03
C GLY A 135 -12.53 6.23 2.17
N ASN A 136 -11.22 6.14 1.94
CA ASN A 136 -10.63 5.02 1.19
C ASN A 136 -10.78 3.67 1.92
N ALA A 137 -10.65 3.65 3.25
CA ALA A 137 -10.83 2.44 4.03
C ALA A 137 -12.27 1.91 3.97
N LEU A 138 -13.27 2.80 4.04
CA LEU A 138 -14.68 2.45 3.87
C LEU A 138 -14.96 1.97 2.45
N ALA A 139 -14.48 2.69 1.44
CA ALA A 139 -14.63 2.29 0.04
C ALA A 139 -14.04 0.91 -0.24
N LEU A 140 -12.81 0.64 0.21
CA LEU A 140 -12.15 -0.66 0.06
C LEU A 140 -12.91 -1.79 0.76
N SER A 141 -13.45 -1.52 1.95
CA SER A 141 -14.25 -2.49 2.71
C SER A 141 -15.57 -2.79 1.99
N ALA A 142 -16.27 -1.76 1.51
CA ALA A 142 -17.49 -1.89 0.72
C ALA A 142 -17.25 -2.68 -0.57
N THR A 143 -16.20 -2.35 -1.35
CA THR A 143 -15.83 -3.10 -2.55
C THR A 143 -15.52 -4.56 -2.24
N THR A 144 -14.84 -4.84 -1.12
CA THR A 144 -14.56 -6.22 -0.70
C THR A 144 -15.84 -6.98 -0.36
N LEU A 145 -16.76 -6.38 0.40
CA LEU A 145 -18.05 -6.96 0.74
C LEU A 145 -18.89 -7.22 -0.50
N VAL A 146 -19.03 -6.23 -1.39
CA VAL A 146 -19.72 -6.37 -2.69
C VAL A 146 -19.14 -7.53 -3.49
N GLY A 147 -17.81 -7.62 -3.59
CA GLY A 147 -17.13 -8.73 -4.28
C GLY A 147 -17.45 -10.10 -3.67
N GLN A 148 -17.49 -10.20 -2.33
CA GLN A 148 -17.85 -11.43 -1.63
C GLN A 148 -19.32 -11.81 -1.84
N TYR A 149 -20.25 -10.85 -1.77
CA TYR A 149 -21.67 -11.09 -1.98
C TYR A 149 -21.99 -11.49 -3.43
N ILE A 150 -21.39 -10.80 -4.42
CA ILE A 150 -21.52 -11.18 -5.83
C ILE A 150 -20.96 -12.58 -6.05
N GLY A 151 -19.80 -12.90 -5.47
CA GLY A 151 -19.17 -14.21 -5.58
C GLY A 151 -19.97 -15.36 -4.94
N ARG A 152 -20.82 -15.07 -3.94
CA ARG A 152 -21.72 -16.04 -3.30
C ARG A 152 -23.10 -16.14 -3.98
N GLY A 153 -23.45 -15.23 -4.88
CA GLY A 153 -24.75 -15.17 -5.53
C GLY A 153 -25.88 -14.58 -4.68
N ASP A 154 -25.58 -14.01 -3.51
CA ASP A 154 -26.55 -13.41 -2.59
C ASP A 154 -26.92 -11.97 -2.98
N ILE A 155 -27.68 -11.84 -4.08
CA ILE A 155 -28.09 -10.54 -4.66
C ILE A 155 -29.07 -9.76 -3.77
N LYS A 156 -29.72 -10.42 -2.80
CA LYS A 156 -30.67 -9.75 -1.87
C LYS A 156 -29.98 -8.82 -0.88
N GLU A 157 -28.81 -9.18 -0.35
CA GLU A 157 -28.04 -8.33 0.58
C GLU A 157 -27.30 -7.19 -0.13
N LEU A 158 -26.88 -7.40 -1.39
CA LEU A 158 -26.30 -6.34 -2.25
C LEU A 158 -27.21 -5.12 -2.40
N ARG A 159 -28.53 -5.31 -2.40
CA ARG A 159 -29.51 -4.23 -2.59
C ARG A 159 -29.60 -3.31 -1.37
N VAL A 160 -29.29 -3.82 -0.16
CA VAL A 160 -29.25 -3.03 1.07
C VAL A 160 -28.00 -2.16 1.09
N LEU A 161 -26.86 -2.70 0.61
CA LEU A 161 -25.60 -1.96 0.55
C LEU A 161 -25.62 -0.82 -0.50
N TYR A 162 -26.45 -0.94 -1.53
CA TYR A 162 -26.64 0.08 -2.56
C TYR A 162 -27.51 1.27 -2.11
N TYR A 163 -28.20 1.14 -0.97
CA TYR A 163 -29.15 2.14 -0.46
C TYR A 163 -28.60 2.95 0.73
N ILE A 164 -27.32 2.74 1.07
CA ILE A 164 -26.55 3.46 2.11
C ILE A 164 -25.60 4.42 1.40
#